data_AF-A0A3B0WVS2-F1
#
_entry.id   AF-A0A3B0WVS2-F1
#
_cell.length_a   1.000
_cell.length_b   1.000
_cell.length_c   1.000
_cell.angle_alpha   90.00
_cell.angle_beta   90.00
_cell.angle_gamma   90.00
#
_symmetry.space_group_name_H-M   'P 1'
#
loop_
_entity.id
_entity.type
_entity.pdbx_description
1 polymer ?
#
loop_
_entity_poly.entity_id
_entity_poly.type
_entity_poly.pdbx_seq_one_letter_code
_entity_poly.pdbx_strand_id
1 'polypeptide(L)'
;MNKREIERFEKMSLDDKLKLEGDDDIALKKYNEYRYQLRQEQIKANEIGLYSFYEEVRLAGLNTDYYKGIKEHQLNKKVIQIILKHLDMNYSRDILQILVDKLQSRKAHGIAGAKLIELYKKADNPFRLHIAQILEVVATENELEELLSIFNNPDVGDEGKTYLPLVIAQIMGKQAAPILTKIVEEKKNLDEC
;
A
#
# COMPACT_ATOMS: atom_id res chain seq x y z
N MET A 1 -12.75 10.63 28.75
CA MET A 1 -11.38 11.15 28.95
C MET A 1 -11.22 12.42 28.14
N ASN A 2 -10.57 13.42 28.72
CA ASN A 2 -10.11 14.62 28.03
C ASN A 2 -8.94 14.25 27.08
N LYS A 3 -8.80 14.93 25.94
CA LYS A 3 -7.71 14.74 24.95
C LYS A 3 -6.31 14.62 25.58
N ARG A 4 -6.05 15.36 26.67
CA ARG A 4 -4.79 15.31 27.43
C ARG A 4 -4.54 13.98 28.15
N GLU A 5 -5.59 13.27 28.56
CA GLU A 5 -5.44 11.97 29.23
C GLU A 5 -5.08 10.88 28.20
N ILE A 6 -5.62 10.97 26.98
CA ILE A 6 -5.32 10.04 25.88
C ILE A 6 -3.87 10.18 25.42
N GLU A 7 -3.41 11.42 25.19
CA GLU A 7 -2.01 11.70 24.81
C GLU A 7 -1.01 11.24 25.88
N ARG A 8 -1.42 11.26 27.16
CA ARG A 8 -0.58 10.77 28.27
C ARG A 8 -0.40 9.26 28.21
N PHE A 9 -1.46 8.51 27.87
CA PHE A 9 -1.42 7.05 27.72
C PHE A 9 -0.68 6.59 26.46
N GLU A 10 -0.82 7.29 25.34
CA GLU A 10 -0.10 6.96 24.10
C GLU A 10 1.42 7.05 24.28
N LYS A 11 1.89 8.02 25.08
CA LYS A 11 3.31 8.25 25.38
C LYS A 11 3.89 7.33 26.46
N MET A 12 3.09 6.46 27.08
CA MET A 12 3.60 5.51 28.08
C MET A 12 4.41 4.37 27.44
N SER A 13 5.46 3.96 28.13
CA SER A 13 6.28 2.82 27.75
C SER A 13 5.47 1.51 27.84
N LEU A 14 5.93 0.46 27.16
CA LEU A 14 5.28 -0.85 27.20
C LEU A 14 5.27 -1.40 28.64
N ASP A 15 6.34 -1.20 29.41
CA ASP A 15 6.44 -1.62 30.82
C ASP A 15 5.46 -0.88 31.73
N ASP A 16 5.21 0.41 31.48
CA ASP A 16 4.21 1.17 32.24
C ASP A 16 2.78 0.77 31.88
N LYS A 17 2.56 0.33 30.63
CA LYS A 17 1.28 -0.25 30.19
C LYS A 17 1.05 -1.64 30.79
N LEU A 18 2.10 -2.46 30.89
CA LEU A 18 2.07 -3.78 31.55
C LEU A 18 1.88 -3.67 33.07
N LYS A 19 2.42 -2.63 33.73
CA LYS A 19 2.16 -2.37 35.15
C LYS A 19 0.71 -2.00 35.47
N LEU A 20 -0.01 -1.41 34.50
CA LEU A 20 -1.44 -1.16 34.62
C LEU A 20 -2.29 -2.44 34.50
N GLU A 21 -1.77 -3.53 33.92
CA GLU A 21 -2.45 -4.83 33.85
C GLU A 21 -2.64 -5.47 35.24
N GLY A 22 -1.93 -4.99 36.27
CA GLY A 22 -1.98 -5.54 37.61
C GLY A 22 -3.07 -4.99 38.54
N ASP A 23 -3.53 -3.73 38.36
CA ASP A 23 -4.27 -3.04 39.43
C ASP A 23 -5.50 -2.20 38.99
N ASP A 24 -5.81 -2.03 37.70
CA ASP A 24 -6.93 -1.15 37.32
C ASP A 24 -7.70 -1.60 36.06
N ASP A 25 -8.58 -2.60 36.26
CA ASP A 25 -9.54 -3.14 35.27
C ASP A 25 -10.32 -2.04 34.52
N ILE A 26 -10.56 -0.90 35.17
CA ILE A 26 -11.30 0.23 34.62
C ILE A 26 -10.46 0.97 33.56
N ALA A 27 -9.15 1.10 33.76
CA ALA A 27 -8.26 1.75 32.79
C ALA A 27 -8.10 0.90 31.52
N LEU A 28 -7.95 -0.42 31.67
CA LEU A 28 -7.88 -1.35 30.56
C LEU A 28 -9.19 -1.39 29.76
N LYS A 29 -10.34 -1.42 30.44
CA LYS A 29 -11.66 -1.36 29.80
C LYS A 29 -11.85 -0.08 28.99
N LYS A 30 -11.50 1.08 29.55
CA LYS A 30 -11.57 2.38 28.86
C LYS A 30 -10.63 2.47 27.65
N TYR A 31 -9.43 1.90 27.74
CA TYR A 31 -8.49 1.85 26.61
C TYR A 31 -9.03 0.98 25.48
N ASN A 32 -9.58 -0.20 25.81
CA ASN A 32 -10.21 -1.08 24.82
C ASN A 32 -11.44 -0.44 24.16
N GLU A 33 -12.27 0.27 24.94
CA GLU A 33 -13.40 1.05 24.41
C GLU A 33 -12.93 2.17 23.46
N TYR A 34 -11.87 2.89 23.81
CA TYR A 34 -11.27 3.90 22.93
C TYR A 34 -10.70 3.30 21.64
N ARG A 35 -9.94 2.20 21.73
CA ARG A 35 -9.43 1.46 20.56
C ARG A 35 -10.55 0.94 19.68
N TYR A 36 -11.66 0.49 20.28
CA TYR A 36 -12.85 0.08 19.55
C TYR A 36 -13.51 1.27 18.84
N GLN A 37 -13.66 2.43 19.50
CA GLN A 37 -14.19 3.65 18.90
C GLN A 37 -13.32 4.13 17.72
N LEU A 38 -12.01 4.20 17.88
CA LEU A 38 -11.07 4.52 16.80
C LEU A 38 -11.23 3.57 15.60
N ARG A 39 -11.39 2.26 15.86
CA ARG A 39 -11.64 1.28 14.81
C ARG A 39 -12.98 1.52 14.11
N GLN A 40 -14.04 1.86 14.85
CA GLN A 40 -15.36 2.18 14.28
C GLN A 40 -15.34 3.47 13.46
N GLU A 41 -14.62 4.50 13.91
CA GLU A 41 -14.42 5.73 13.14
C GLU A 41 -13.66 5.46 11.84
N GLN A 42 -12.63 4.60 11.91
CA GLN A 42 -11.88 4.20 10.73
C GLN A 42 -12.71 3.34 9.77
N ILE A 43 -13.55 2.44 10.28
CA ILE A 43 -14.53 1.68 9.46
C ILE A 43 -15.51 2.63 8.78
N LYS A 44 -16.07 3.62 9.49
CA LYS A 44 -16.98 4.60 8.90
C LYS A 44 -16.30 5.47 7.84
N ALA A 45 -15.09 5.95 8.10
CA ALA A 45 -14.31 6.70 7.12
C ALA A 45 -14.01 5.85 5.87
N ASN A 46 -13.72 4.57 6.09
CA ASN A 46 -13.51 3.59 5.04
C ASN A 46 -14.77 3.34 4.19
N GLU A 47 -15.92 3.15 4.83
CA GLU A 47 -17.20 2.94 4.17
C GLU A 47 -17.63 4.16 3.35
N ILE A 48 -17.47 5.38 3.87
CA ILE A 48 -17.76 6.62 3.15
C ILE A 48 -16.84 6.76 1.93
N GLY A 49 -15.55 6.49 2.10
CA GLY A 49 -14.57 6.52 1.02
C GLY A 49 -14.89 5.54 -0.10
N LEU A 50 -15.16 4.27 0.26
CA LEU A 50 -15.53 3.22 -0.69
C LEU A 50 -16.86 3.52 -1.39
N TYR A 51 -17.85 4.08 -0.68
CA TYR A 51 -19.12 4.46 -1.30
C TYR A 51 -18.93 5.45 -2.44
N SER A 52 -18.14 6.52 -2.23
CA SER A 52 -17.81 7.50 -3.28
C SER A 52 -17.13 6.85 -4.47
N PHE A 53 -16.19 5.93 -4.23
CA PHE A 53 -15.52 5.17 -5.28
C PHE A 53 -16.52 4.35 -6.12
N TYR A 54 -17.37 3.56 -5.48
CA TYR A 54 -18.35 2.71 -6.18
C TYR A 54 -19.42 3.54 -6.91
N GLU A 55 -19.77 4.71 -6.40
CA GLU A 55 -20.66 5.64 -7.10
C GLU A 55 -20.03 6.16 -8.41
N GLU A 56 -18.76 6.59 -8.38
CA GLU A 56 -18.06 7.02 -9.60
C GLU A 56 -17.94 5.89 -10.62
N VAL A 57 -17.63 4.67 -10.15
CA VAL A 57 -17.58 3.46 -10.99
C VAL A 57 -18.96 3.17 -11.62
N ARG A 58 -20.04 3.32 -10.85
CA ARG A 58 -21.42 3.20 -11.35
C ARG A 58 -21.74 4.25 -12.41
N LEU A 59 -21.38 5.51 -12.18
CA LEU A 59 -21.57 6.60 -13.14
C LEU A 59 -20.73 6.41 -14.41
N ALA A 60 -19.59 5.72 -14.33
CA ALA A 60 -18.80 5.32 -15.49
C ALA A 60 -19.42 4.16 -16.30
N GLY A 61 -20.60 3.68 -15.92
CA GLY A 61 -21.38 2.68 -16.65
C GLY A 61 -21.14 1.24 -16.21
N LEU A 62 -20.43 1.01 -15.10
CA LEU A 62 -20.30 -0.32 -14.51
C LEU A 62 -21.37 -0.53 -13.43
N ASN A 63 -22.29 -1.45 -13.67
CA ASN A 63 -23.25 -1.84 -12.65
C ASN A 63 -22.58 -2.84 -11.68
N THR A 64 -21.96 -2.32 -10.61
CA THR A 64 -21.29 -3.11 -9.58
C THR A 64 -21.99 -2.92 -8.25
N ASP A 65 -22.45 -4.00 -7.62
CA ASP A 65 -22.85 -3.97 -6.22
C ASP A 65 -21.61 -3.77 -5.33
N TYR A 66 -21.72 -2.93 -4.31
CA TYR A 66 -20.68 -2.68 -3.28
C TYR A 66 -20.04 -3.99 -2.79
N TYR A 67 -20.83 -5.04 -2.63
CA TYR A 67 -20.41 -6.36 -2.13
C TYR A 67 -19.84 -7.32 -3.19
N LYS A 68 -20.12 -7.09 -4.49
CA LYS A 68 -19.66 -7.99 -5.56
C LYS A 68 -18.29 -7.60 -6.12
N GLY A 69 -17.84 -6.38 -5.81
CA GLY A 69 -16.56 -5.84 -6.26
C GLY A 69 -16.48 -5.66 -7.78
N ILE A 70 -15.36 -5.10 -8.23
CA ILE A 70 -15.04 -4.98 -9.66
C ILE A 70 -14.32 -6.25 -10.10
N LYS A 71 -14.83 -6.93 -11.12
CA LYS A 71 -14.18 -8.09 -11.76
C LYS A 71 -13.22 -7.62 -12.85
N GLU A 72 -12.19 -8.42 -13.13
CA GLU A 72 -11.16 -8.06 -14.11
C GLU A 72 -11.72 -7.76 -15.52
N HIS A 73 -12.69 -8.54 -16.00
CA HIS A 73 -13.31 -8.31 -17.30
C HIS A 73 -14.08 -6.98 -17.37
N GLN A 74 -14.48 -6.41 -16.23
CA GLN A 74 -15.18 -5.12 -16.13
C GLN A 74 -14.21 -3.94 -16.09
N LEU A 75 -12.94 -4.15 -15.73
CA LEU A 75 -11.92 -3.10 -15.79
C LEU A 75 -11.83 -2.59 -17.23
N ASN A 76 -12.11 -1.31 -17.42
CA ASN A 76 -11.88 -0.58 -18.65
C ASN A 76 -11.06 0.66 -18.32
N LYS A 77 -10.59 1.39 -19.34
CA LYS A 77 -9.75 2.57 -19.15
C LYS A 77 -10.36 3.59 -18.19
N LYS A 78 -11.67 3.85 -18.27
CA LYS A 78 -12.35 4.82 -17.37
C LYS A 78 -12.31 4.36 -15.92
N VAL A 79 -12.57 3.08 -15.67
CA VAL A 79 -12.60 2.50 -14.33
C VAL A 79 -11.20 2.47 -13.72
N ILE A 80 -10.18 2.16 -14.52
CA ILE A 80 -8.78 2.24 -14.09
C ILE A 80 -8.44 3.69 -13.69
N GLN A 81 -8.85 4.69 -14.47
CA GLN A 81 -8.62 6.09 -14.13
C GLN A 81 -9.32 6.51 -12.82
N ILE A 82 -10.52 6.00 -12.55
CA ILE A 82 -11.21 6.22 -11.27
C ILE A 82 -10.38 5.59 -10.14
N ILE A 83 -9.94 4.34 -10.28
CA ILE A 83 -9.09 3.69 -9.26
C ILE A 83 -7.83 4.54 -9.00
N LEU A 84 -7.13 4.99 -10.05
CA LEU A 84 -5.93 5.82 -9.91
C LEU A 84 -6.19 7.15 -9.20
N LYS A 85 -7.31 7.82 -9.50
CA LYS A 85 -7.76 9.03 -8.78
C LYS A 85 -7.98 8.74 -7.30
N HIS A 86 -8.57 7.60 -6.98
CA HIS A 86 -8.89 7.21 -5.61
C HIS A 86 -7.68 6.76 -4.80
N LEU A 87 -6.56 6.40 -5.43
CA LEU A 87 -5.29 6.14 -4.72
C LEU A 87 -4.67 7.39 -4.09
N ASP A 88 -5.05 8.59 -4.53
CA ASP A 88 -4.60 9.86 -3.94
C ASP A 88 -5.44 10.31 -2.73
N MET A 89 -6.52 9.59 -2.42
CA MET A 89 -7.38 9.92 -1.30
C MET A 89 -6.78 9.41 0.01
N ASN A 90 -7.10 10.09 1.12
CA ASN A 90 -6.67 9.72 2.46
C ASN A 90 -7.47 8.53 3.00
N TYR A 91 -7.32 7.38 2.35
CA TYR A 91 -7.94 6.12 2.75
C TYR A 91 -7.06 5.35 3.73
N SER A 92 -7.68 4.45 4.49
CA SER A 92 -6.90 3.46 5.23
C SER A 92 -6.11 2.58 4.27
N ARG A 93 -5.00 2.02 4.78
CA ARG A 93 -4.16 1.08 4.04
C ARG A 93 -4.97 -0.07 3.44
N ASP A 94 -5.96 -0.59 4.15
CA ASP A 94 -6.77 -1.73 3.70
C ASP A 94 -7.56 -1.38 2.43
N ILE A 95 -8.09 -0.16 2.33
CA ILE A 95 -8.75 0.30 1.10
C ILE A 95 -7.74 0.51 -0.02
N LEU A 96 -6.60 1.15 0.28
CA LEU A 96 -5.56 1.37 -0.73
C LEU A 96 -5.08 0.04 -1.31
N GLN A 97 -4.93 -1.00 -0.48
CA GLN A 97 -4.63 -2.37 -0.92
C GLN A 97 -5.72 -2.92 -1.84
N ILE A 98 -7.00 -2.83 -1.45
CA ILE A 98 -8.12 -3.26 -2.31
C ILE A 98 -8.09 -2.56 -3.67
N LEU A 99 -7.81 -1.26 -3.71
CA LEU A 99 -7.73 -0.49 -4.95
C LEU A 99 -6.52 -0.91 -5.80
N VAL A 100 -5.35 -1.10 -5.18
CA VAL A 100 -4.13 -1.57 -5.84
C VAL A 100 -4.32 -2.98 -6.41
N ASP A 101 -4.98 -3.89 -5.69
CA ASP A 101 -5.33 -5.23 -6.16
C ASP A 101 -6.16 -5.21 -7.44
N LYS A 102 -7.09 -4.26 -7.56
CA LYS A 102 -7.89 -4.11 -8.79
C LYS A 102 -7.06 -3.70 -9.99
N LEU A 103 -5.85 -3.17 -9.80
CA LEU A 103 -4.95 -2.82 -10.88
C LEU A 103 -4.09 -4.01 -11.33
N GLN A 104 -4.11 -5.15 -10.65
CA GLN A 104 -3.42 -6.37 -11.06
C GLN A 104 -4.09 -7.03 -12.28
N SER A 105 -4.06 -6.34 -13.41
CA SER A 105 -4.63 -6.80 -14.67
C SER A 105 -3.82 -6.29 -15.83
N ARG A 106 -3.74 -7.11 -16.89
CA ARG A 106 -3.14 -6.71 -18.17
C ARG A 106 -3.77 -5.45 -18.75
N LYS A 107 -5.01 -5.14 -18.39
CA LYS A 107 -5.69 -3.91 -18.84
C LYS A 107 -5.15 -2.62 -18.21
N ALA A 108 -4.48 -2.73 -17.07
CA ALA A 108 -3.84 -1.60 -16.39
C ALA A 108 -2.36 -1.42 -16.80
N HIS A 109 -1.82 -2.35 -17.60
CA HIS A 109 -0.47 -2.28 -18.14
C HIS A 109 -0.27 -1.02 -18.99
N GLY A 110 0.81 -0.28 -18.70
CA GLY A 110 1.11 1.01 -19.34
C GLY A 110 0.16 2.16 -18.96
N ILE A 111 -0.72 1.96 -17.98
CA ILE A 111 -1.64 3.00 -17.49
C ILE A 111 -1.37 3.29 -16.01
N ALA A 112 -1.15 2.25 -15.20
CA ALA A 112 -1.03 2.36 -13.75
C ALA A 112 0.42 2.46 -13.24
N GLY A 113 1.42 2.10 -14.05
CA GLY A 113 2.83 1.97 -13.66
C GLY A 113 3.37 3.20 -12.92
N ALA A 114 3.41 4.35 -13.61
CA ALA A 114 3.87 5.60 -13.02
C ALA A 114 3.17 5.96 -11.69
N LYS A 115 1.84 5.77 -11.60
CA LYS A 115 1.09 6.11 -10.39
C LYS A 115 1.43 5.20 -9.21
N LEU A 116 1.59 3.90 -9.47
CA LEU A 116 2.00 2.95 -8.46
C LEU A 116 3.42 3.21 -7.97
N ILE A 117 4.31 3.70 -8.83
CA ILE A 117 5.65 4.14 -8.44
C ILE A 117 5.60 5.34 -7.48
N GLU A 118 4.77 6.34 -7.76
CA GLU A 118 4.57 7.47 -6.82
C GLU A 118 4.06 7.01 -5.46
N LEU A 119 3.12 6.06 -5.45
CA LEU A 119 2.56 5.49 -4.23
C LEU A 119 3.61 4.67 -3.46
N TYR A 120 4.40 3.86 -4.17
CA TYR A 120 5.47 3.05 -3.60
C TYR A 120 6.47 3.89 -2.80
N LYS A 121 6.88 5.05 -3.32
CA LYS A 121 7.84 5.93 -2.64
C LYS A 121 7.35 6.40 -1.27
N LYS A 122 6.04 6.64 -1.13
CA LYS A 122 5.40 7.19 0.08
C LYS A 122 4.88 6.11 1.03
N ALA A 123 4.78 4.86 0.57
CA ALA A 123 4.23 3.74 1.34
C ALA A 123 5.19 3.24 2.42
N ASP A 124 4.62 2.59 3.45
CA ASP A 124 5.39 1.81 4.43
C ASP A 124 5.95 0.51 3.80
N ASN A 125 6.89 -0.17 4.48
CA ASN A 125 7.54 -1.36 3.93
C ASN A 125 6.55 -2.48 3.53
N PRO A 126 5.56 -2.88 4.36
CA PRO A 126 4.61 -3.92 3.98
C PRO A 126 3.78 -3.55 2.75
N PHE A 127 3.38 -2.28 2.61
CA PHE A 127 2.59 -1.85 1.46
C PHE A 127 3.44 -1.66 0.20
N ARG A 128 4.71 -1.25 0.32
CA ARG A 128 5.69 -1.25 -0.79
C ARG A 128 5.82 -2.62 -1.44
N LEU A 129 5.92 -3.67 -0.62
CA LEU A 129 5.99 -5.05 -1.11
C LEU A 129 4.79 -5.39 -2.00
N HIS A 130 3.59 -5.07 -1.51
CA HIS A 130 2.35 -5.31 -2.24
C HIS A 130 2.28 -4.52 -3.56
N ILE A 131 2.68 -3.25 -3.55
CA ILE A 131 2.72 -2.42 -4.76
C ILE A 131 3.71 -2.98 -5.78
N ALA A 132 4.88 -3.48 -5.34
CA ALA A 132 5.89 -4.06 -6.23
C ALA A 132 5.36 -5.30 -6.98
N GLN A 133 4.54 -6.13 -6.33
CA GLN A 133 3.89 -7.29 -6.98
C GLN A 133 2.94 -6.85 -8.10
N ILE A 134 2.24 -5.72 -7.94
CA ILE A 134 1.35 -5.21 -8.98
C ILE A 134 2.15 -4.55 -10.10
N LEU A 135 3.24 -3.85 -9.76
CA LEU A 135 4.16 -3.25 -10.73
C LEU A 135 4.74 -4.28 -11.69
N GLU A 136 5.00 -5.51 -11.25
CA GLU A 136 5.42 -6.63 -12.12
C GLU A 136 4.46 -6.84 -13.30
N VAL A 137 3.16 -6.62 -13.10
CA VAL A 137 2.14 -6.80 -14.14
C VAL A 137 1.94 -5.54 -14.98
N VAL A 138 2.00 -4.36 -14.36
CA VAL A 138 1.52 -3.13 -15.00
C VAL A 138 2.60 -2.17 -15.48
N ALA A 139 3.82 -2.28 -14.96
CA ALA A 139 4.92 -1.41 -15.35
C ALA A 139 5.43 -1.75 -16.76
N THR A 140 6.00 -0.75 -17.43
CA THR A 140 6.54 -0.83 -18.79
C THR A 140 7.97 -0.31 -18.81
N GLU A 141 8.61 -0.36 -19.98
CA GLU A 141 9.95 0.19 -20.19
C GLU A 141 10.04 1.69 -19.84
N ASN A 142 8.95 2.43 -19.97
CA ASN A 142 8.91 3.86 -19.62
C ASN A 142 9.17 4.11 -18.13
N GLU A 143 8.87 3.14 -17.27
CA GLU A 143 9.06 3.24 -15.82
C GLU A 143 10.43 2.73 -15.34
N LEU A 144 11.25 2.16 -16.24
CA LEU A 144 12.47 1.45 -15.88
C LEU A 144 13.50 2.34 -15.16
N GLU A 145 13.75 3.54 -15.67
CA GLU A 145 14.73 4.47 -15.10
C GLU A 145 14.39 4.80 -13.66
N GLU A 146 13.11 5.02 -13.38
CA GLU A 146 12.65 5.38 -12.05
C GLU A 146 12.66 4.18 -11.09
N LEU A 147 12.32 2.98 -11.57
CA LEU A 147 12.45 1.75 -10.78
C LEU A 147 13.91 1.48 -10.40
N LEU A 148 14.85 1.71 -11.31
CA LEU A 148 16.29 1.60 -11.02
C LEU A 148 16.75 2.66 -10.01
N SER A 149 16.26 3.90 -10.13
CA SER A 149 16.54 4.95 -9.15
C SER A 149 16.07 4.58 -7.74
N ILE A 150 14.86 4.02 -7.62
CA ILE A 150 14.31 3.56 -6.34
C ILE A 150 15.12 2.39 -5.79
N PHE A 151 15.49 1.44 -6.64
CA PHE A 151 16.30 0.29 -6.23
C PHE A 151 17.63 0.72 -5.60
N ASN A 152 18.28 1.72 -6.19
CA ASN A 152 19.57 2.24 -5.72
C ASN A 152 19.45 3.23 -4.55
N ASN A 153 18.23 3.62 -4.15
CA ASN A 153 18.03 4.59 -3.08
C ASN A 153 18.20 3.93 -1.69
N PRO A 154 19.18 4.35 -0.87
CA PRO A 154 19.41 3.74 0.45
C PRO A 154 18.23 3.88 1.43
N ASP A 155 17.36 4.88 1.25
CA ASP A 155 16.22 5.15 2.15
C ASP A 155 15.04 4.19 1.92
N VAL A 156 15.06 3.44 0.82
CA VAL A 156 14.10 2.37 0.58
C VAL A 156 14.62 1.12 1.29
N GLY A 157 14.07 0.82 2.47
CA GLY A 157 14.49 -0.35 3.26
C GLY A 157 14.49 -1.67 2.46
N ASP A 158 15.26 -2.64 2.92
CA ASP A 158 15.55 -3.89 2.19
C ASP A 158 14.30 -4.68 1.79
N GLU A 159 13.29 -4.69 2.66
CA GLU A 159 11.99 -5.34 2.41
C GLU A 159 11.28 -4.71 1.20
N GLY A 160 11.34 -3.38 1.06
CA GLY A 160 10.83 -2.67 -0.10
C GLY A 160 11.57 -3.05 -1.38
N LYS A 161 12.89 -3.17 -1.31
CA LYS A 161 13.74 -3.49 -2.48
C LYS A 161 13.66 -4.95 -2.93
N THR A 162 13.05 -5.83 -2.14
CA THR A 162 13.11 -7.28 -2.38
C THR A 162 12.45 -7.69 -3.70
N TYR A 163 11.37 -7.02 -4.11
CA TYR A 163 10.62 -7.39 -5.33
C TYR A 163 10.92 -6.53 -6.56
N LEU A 164 11.56 -5.37 -6.42
CA LEU A 164 11.93 -4.51 -7.55
C LEU A 164 12.82 -5.21 -8.60
N PRO A 165 13.79 -6.08 -8.23
CA PRO A 165 14.56 -6.86 -9.19
C PRO A 165 13.67 -7.71 -10.12
N LEU A 166 12.57 -8.29 -9.61
CA LEU A 166 11.64 -9.07 -10.42
C LEU A 166 10.89 -8.20 -11.42
N VAL A 167 10.45 -7.01 -10.98
CA VAL A 167 9.82 -6.02 -11.87
C VAL A 167 10.78 -5.60 -13.00
N ILE A 168 12.03 -5.29 -12.66
CA ILE A 168 13.08 -4.93 -13.63
C ILE A 168 13.34 -6.08 -14.61
N ALA A 169 13.42 -7.32 -14.10
CA ALA A 169 13.59 -8.52 -14.92
C ALA A 169 12.43 -8.71 -15.90
N GLN A 170 11.20 -8.47 -15.46
CA GLN A 170 10.01 -8.62 -16.27
C GLN A 170 9.94 -7.57 -17.39
N ILE A 171 10.39 -6.34 -17.13
CA ILE A 171 10.45 -5.26 -18.13
C ILE A 171 11.57 -5.51 -19.14
N MET A 172 12.80 -5.77 -18.69
CA MET A 172 13.98 -5.85 -19.56
C MET A 172 14.24 -7.25 -20.15
N GLY A 173 13.55 -8.27 -19.64
CA GLY A 173 13.80 -9.67 -20.00
C GLY A 173 15.26 -10.06 -19.81
N LYS A 174 15.87 -10.64 -20.86
CA LYS A 174 17.27 -11.09 -20.81
C LYS A 174 18.28 -9.95 -20.61
N GLN A 175 17.92 -8.71 -20.96
CA GLN A 175 18.80 -7.56 -20.79
C GLN A 175 18.92 -7.13 -19.32
N ALA A 176 18.07 -7.64 -18.43
CA ALA A 176 18.17 -7.40 -17.00
C ALA A 176 19.41 -8.06 -16.37
N ALA A 177 19.94 -9.13 -16.95
CA ALA A 177 20.93 -9.99 -16.31
C ALA A 177 22.16 -9.23 -15.78
N PRO A 178 22.82 -8.33 -16.54
CA PRO A 178 23.97 -7.57 -16.02
C PRO A 178 23.62 -6.67 -14.83
N ILE A 179 22.43 -6.06 -14.85
CA ILE A 179 21.95 -5.19 -13.78
C ILE A 179 21.67 -6.02 -12.53
N LEU A 180 20.95 -7.14 -12.68
CA LEU A 180 20.62 -8.04 -11.57
C LEU A 180 21.87 -8.67 -10.95
N THR A 181 22.88 -9.02 -11.77
CA THR A 181 24.17 -9.51 -11.25
C THR A 181 24.86 -8.47 -10.39
N LYS A 182 24.96 -7.22 -10.88
CA LYS A 182 25.57 -6.13 -10.12
C LYS A 182 24.87 -5.91 -8.78
N ILE A 183 23.53 -5.96 -8.78
CA ILE A 183 22.70 -5.84 -7.58
C ILE A 183 23.04 -6.93 -6.53
N VAL A 184 23.20 -8.18 -6.97
CA VAL A 184 23.53 -9.30 -6.08
C VAL A 184 24.94 -9.16 -5.52
N GLU A 185 25.89 -8.72 -6.35
CA GLU A 185 27.29 -8.51 -5.93
C GLU A 185 27.42 -7.37 -4.90
N GLU A 186 26.71 -6.25 -5.11
CA GLU A 186 26.68 -5.13 -4.17
C GLU A 186 26.09 -5.52 -2.80
N LYS A 187 25.08 -6.39 -2.77
CA LYS A 187 24.53 -6.93 -1.52
C LYS A 187 25.50 -7.84 -0.76
N LYS A 188 26.19 -8.74 -1.45
CA LYS A 188 27.17 -9.64 -0.81
C LYS A 188 28.30 -8.89 -0.11
N ASN A 189 28.79 -7.81 -0.72
CA ASN A 189 29.86 -7.00 -0.14
C ASN A 189 29.42 -6.24 1.12
N LEU A 190 28.12 -5.96 1.28
CA LEU A 190 27.56 -5.32 2.47
C LEU A 190 27.38 -6.30 3.63
N ASP A 191 27.10 -7.57 3.34
CA ASP A 191 26.94 -8.63 4.36
C ASP A 191 28.29 -9.17 4.89
N GLU A 192 29.39 -8.89 4.18
CA GLU A 192 30.76 -9.34 4.53
C GLU A 192 31.61 -8.29 5.29
N CYS A 193 31.05 -7.10 5.59
CA CYS A 193 31.70 -6.03 6.37
C CYS A 193 31.12 -5.91 7.79
#